data_AF-A0AAD3GYS0-F1
#
_entry.id   AF-A0AAD3GYS0-F1
#
_cell.length_a   1.000
_cell.length_b   1.000
_cell.length_c   1.000
_cell.angle_alpha   90.00
_cell.angle_beta   90.00
_cell.angle_gamma   90.00
#
_symmetry.space_group_name_H-M   'P 1'
#
loop_
_entity.id
_entity.type
_entity.pdbx_description
1 polymer ?
#
loop_
_entity_poly.entity_id
_entity_poly.type
_entity_poly.pdbx_seq_one_letter_code
_entity_poly.pdbx_strand_id
1 'polypeptide(L)'
;MFLFSRSQHRRRNLLSRKSVISFALSAFAFIVLFQEPSQSLARLLSSSSLQQVDLTKFQIDTYPLLDADIPKEEIIEKLKEIYGVVPEGEDFDEASVAISINQMFYMNYDEDVEERQKMEEWLSWFLPNRGVPCYRVPLLKGLPYVCSFEDEEKCIKESGMVDTLLHLLQSKEYKMEGVSLVIQDDFEVTDMHKLRLAANLVPNDWDVIRFDCPLESDNHLPNLNNYVFQTNQGRDIRPFLDRSRVMLLRDDKIEKIADAINVLPRQELDAALSYKKINSYCVNVGIGNRFEIIKPRPVIYTFYSPLHEDSQHDDLIDVWKKEWELVGFESRILTIEDAKKNPFYETMKAEVETVFPTDVYNAYCHYRYLAMANVGGIMTDYDTMPIHYPLEEAKSNSLVNDGKFTSYQWHVPSLISASKEEWQRVAELLINQISKSNSLLKSDMLLLQELGQDPSIDVDFSLASGSRSVFNVIPYIKGEEQKVNCKLLKEMRAIHLSHSLTQRVKDAADKLGFQPEQNRAEFVQMFMNDFREQCLGVTNVMEMQ
;
A
#
# COMPACT_ATOMS: atom_id res chain seq x y z
N MET A 1 -54.91 -46.21 -8.72
CA MET A 1 -53.49 -46.47 -8.38
C MET A 1 -53.26 -45.94 -6.98
N PHE A 2 -52.56 -46.71 -6.16
CA PHE A 2 -52.84 -46.94 -4.74
C PHE A 2 -51.88 -46.16 -3.79
N LEU A 3 -52.32 -46.04 -2.53
CA LEU A 3 -51.61 -45.73 -1.26
C LEU A 3 -51.43 -44.23 -0.90
N PHE A 4 -52.19 -43.68 0.07
CA PHE A 4 -52.18 -43.85 1.55
C PHE A 4 -51.17 -42.92 2.27
N SER A 5 -51.71 -41.97 3.08
CA SER A 5 -51.70 -42.07 4.56
C SER A 5 -50.91 -41.05 5.42
N ARG A 6 -51.67 -40.48 6.38
CA ARG A 6 -51.36 -40.04 7.77
C ARG A 6 -50.58 -38.73 7.95
N SER A 7 -51.09 -37.65 8.60
CA SER A 7 -51.65 -37.46 9.97
C SER A 7 -50.64 -37.85 11.06
N GLN A 8 -50.18 -37.02 12.00
CA GLN A 8 -50.85 -36.28 13.08
C GLN A 8 -49.78 -35.36 13.72
N HIS A 9 -50.02 -34.11 14.17
CA HIS A 9 -50.85 -33.60 15.28
C HIS A 9 -50.15 -33.57 16.67
N ARG A 10 -50.12 -32.34 17.26
CA ARG A 10 -50.20 -31.99 18.72
C ARG A 10 -48.96 -32.23 19.60
N ARG A 11 -48.58 -31.41 20.60
CA ARG A 11 -49.27 -30.45 21.53
C ARG A 11 -48.20 -29.53 22.18
N ARG A 12 -48.41 -28.20 22.31
CA ARG A 12 -48.89 -27.42 23.51
C ARG A 12 -47.95 -27.41 24.73
N ASN A 13 -47.40 -26.23 25.08
CA ASN A 13 -47.81 -25.32 26.21
C ASN A 13 -46.95 -25.56 27.49
N LEU A 14 -46.63 -24.65 28.43
CA LEU A 14 -47.16 -23.37 28.95
C LEU A 14 -46.04 -22.64 29.76
N LEU A 15 -46.11 -21.30 29.81
CA LEU A 15 -45.83 -20.35 30.93
C LEU A 15 -44.38 -20.28 31.52
N SER A 16 -43.84 -19.11 31.88
CA SER A 16 -44.51 -18.03 32.62
C SER A 16 -43.88 -16.63 32.42
N ARG A 17 -44.75 -15.63 32.59
CA ARG A 17 -44.53 -14.18 32.65
C ARG A 17 -43.82 -13.74 33.94
N LYS A 18 -43.08 -12.63 33.87
CA LYS A 18 -42.92 -11.49 34.83
C LYS A 18 -41.66 -10.70 34.40
N SER A 19 -41.60 -9.38 34.21
CA SER A 19 -42.50 -8.26 34.46
C SER A 19 -42.05 -7.08 33.59
N VAL A 20 -43.01 -6.40 32.95
CA VAL A 20 -42.90 -5.00 32.49
C VAL A 20 -43.76 -4.18 33.45
N ILE A 21 -43.30 -2.97 33.76
CA ILE A 21 -43.97 -1.77 34.33
C ILE A 21 -43.16 -1.21 35.51
N SER A 22 -42.45 -0.12 35.26
CA SER A 22 -42.60 1.17 35.96
C SER A 22 -41.64 2.17 35.28
N PHE A 23 -42.12 2.93 34.30
CA PHE A 23 -42.64 4.31 34.43
C PHE A 23 -41.54 5.38 34.40
N ALA A 24 -41.59 6.13 33.31
CA ALA A 24 -40.97 7.42 33.10
C ALA A 24 -41.26 8.36 34.27
N LEU A 25 -40.23 9.07 34.73
CA LEU A 25 -40.31 10.37 35.38
C LEU A 25 -38.92 10.99 35.36
N SER A 26 -38.85 12.22 34.83
CA SER A 26 -37.80 13.24 35.00
C SER A 26 -37.07 13.67 33.73
N ALA A 27 -37.83 14.17 32.76
CA ALA A 27 -37.46 15.36 32.02
C ALA A 27 -38.48 16.44 32.40
N PHE A 28 -38.06 17.47 33.14
CA PHE A 28 -38.59 18.86 33.16
C PHE A 28 -38.08 19.59 34.42
N ALA A 29 -37.21 20.58 34.19
CA ALA A 29 -36.75 21.70 35.04
C ALA A 29 -35.22 21.80 34.88
N PHE A 30 -34.68 22.60 33.96
CA PHE A 30 -34.54 24.04 34.16
C PHE A 30 -34.40 24.77 32.81
N ILE A 31 -35.30 25.70 32.53
CA ILE A 31 -35.08 26.87 31.66
C ILE A 31 -35.23 28.09 32.58
N VAL A 32 -34.52 29.20 32.25
CA VAL A 32 -34.44 30.55 32.88
C VAL A 32 -33.04 30.72 33.53
N LEU A 33 -32.08 31.57 33.11
CA LEU A 33 -32.02 32.81 32.32
C LEU A 33 -30.56 33.14 31.88
N PHE A 34 -30.40 34.23 31.10
CA PHE A 34 -29.20 34.90 30.51
C PHE A 34 -28.94 34.52 29.04
N GLN A 35 -29.32 35.28 27.98
CA GLN A 35 -29.03 36.70 27.60
C GLN A 35 -27.54 37.05 27.82
N GLU A 36 -26.68 37.38 26.86
CA GLU A 36 -26.76 37.87 25.47
C GLU A 36 -25.41 37.58 24.71
N PRO A 37 -25.33 37.80 23.37
CA PRO A 37 -24.19 37.41 22.54
C PRO A 37 -23.13 38.51 22.37
N SER A 38 -21.86 38.20 22.63
CA SER A 38 -20.75 39.13 22.37
C SER A 38 -20.14 38.91 20.98
N GLN A 39 -20.37 39.90 20.12
CA GLN A 39 -19.64 40.26 18.91
C GLN A 39 -18.13 39.98 19.03
N SER A 40 -17.62 38.97 18.32
CA SER A 40 -16.17 38.72 18.18
C SER A 40 -15.73 38.18 16.81
N LEU A 41 -16.65 38.01 15.85
CA LEU A 41 -16.37 37.32 14.58
C LEU A 41 -16.25 38.25 13.35
N ALA A 42 -16.10 39.56 13.55
CA ALA A 42 -16.04 40.56 12.47
C ALA A 42 -14.74 41.38 12.41
N ARG A 43 -13.62 40.89 12.99
CA ARG A 43 -12.31 41.57 12.95
C ARG A 43 -11.13 40.70 12.48
N LEU A 44 -11.40 39.57 11.84
CA LEU A 44 -10.36 38.67 11.31
C LEU A 44 -10.33 38.56 9.77
N LEU A 45 -11.04 39.45 9.06
CA LEU A 45 -11.07 39.49 7.58
C LEU A 45 -10.54 40.81 6.99
N SER A 46 -9.51 41.39 7.59
CA SER A 46 -8.83 42.55 6.99
C SER A 46 -7.33 42.60 7.33
N SER A 47 -6.55 41.69 6.75
CA SER A 47 -5.12 41.96 6.49
C SER A 47 -4.62 41.07 5.36
N SER A 48 -4.82 41.58 4.15
CA SER A 48 -4.19 41.13 2.92
C SER A 48 -2.69 41.46 2.95
N SER A 49 -1.85 40.43 3.00
CA SER A 49 -0.47 40.49 2.49
C SER A 49 -0.03 39.10 2.05
N LEU A 50 -0.59 38.64 0.92
CA LEU A 50 -0.02 37.54 0.15
C LEU A 50 1.30 38.03 -0.46
N GLN A 51 2.41 37.68 0.17
CA GLN A 51 3.71 37.70 -0.50
C GLN A 51 3.69 36.60 -1.56
N GLN A 52 3.93 36.99 -2.81
CA GLN A 52 4.25 36.07 -3.90
C GLN A 52 5.43 35.20 -3.47
N VAL A 53 5.21 33.90 -3.37
CA VAL A 53 6.28 32.91 -3.30
C VAL A 53 6.92 32.86 -4.68
N ASP A 54 8.17 33.28 -4.75
CA ASP A 54 9.01 33.17 -5.93
C ASP A 54 9.38 31.70 -6.14
N LEU A 55 8.64 31.04 -7.03
CA LEU A 55 8.82 29.62 -7.39
C LEU A 55 10.07 29.37 -8.26
N THR A 56 10.87 30.39 -8.57
CA THR A 56 12.10 30.22 -9.39
C THR A 56 13.28 29.62 -8.62
N LYS A 57 13.12 29.27 -7.33
CA LYS A 57 14.18 28.75 -6.46
C LYS A 57 14.07 27.27 -6.05
N PHE A 58 13.09 26.53 -6.56
CA PHE A 58 13.11 25.07 -6.42
C PHE A 58 13.94 24.45 -7.54
N GLN A 59 15.24 24.25 -7.26
CA GLN A 59 16.06 23.30 -7.98
C GLN A 59 15.63 21.91 -7.49
N ILE A 60 14.73 21.26 -8.22
CA ILE A 60 14.46 19.84 -8.05
C ILE A 60 15.61 19.14 -8.78
N ASP A 61 16.30 18.25 -8.07
CA ASP A 61 17.32 17.38 -8.67
C ASP A 61 16.68 16.58 -9.80
N THR A 62 16.98 16.98 -11.04
CA THR A 62 16.62 16.22 -12.23
C THR A 62 17.43 14.94 -12.22
N TYR A 63 16.75 13.80 -12.12
CA TYR A 63 17.35 12.50 -12.40
C TYR A 63 18.02 12.56 -13.79
N PRO A 64 19.26 12.08 -13.95
CA PRO A 64 19.90 12.07 -15.25
C PRO A 64 19.08 11.18 -16.20
N LEU A 65 18.85 11.72 -17.41
CA LEU A 65 18.41 10.95 -18.56
C LEU A 65 19.28 9.70 -18.67
N LEU A 66 18.65 8.52 -18.57
CA LEU A 66 19.29 7.26 -18.91
C LEU A 66 19.55 7.28 -20.42
N ASP A 67 20.84 7.29 -20.77
CA ASP A 67 21.32 7.15 -22.15
C ASP A 67 20.81 5.85 -22.79
N ALA A 68 20.68 5.86 -24.11
CA ALA A 68 20.07 4.84 -24.95
C ALA A 68 20.88 3.51 -25.08
N ASP A 69 21.92 3.30 -24.27
CA ASP A 69 22.88 2.20 -24.43
C ASP A 69 23.03 1.35 -23.16
N ILE A 70 21.92 0.83 -22.62
CA ILE A 70 22.00 -0.21 -21.56
C ILE A 70 22.19 -1.58 -22.24
N PRO A 71 23.26 -2.33 -21.93
CA PRO A 71 23.48 -3.66 -22.50
C PRO A 71 22.32 -4.62 -22.20
N LYS A 72 22.02 -5.52 -23.16
CA LYS A 72 20.97 -6.55 -23.05
C LYS A 72 21.11 -7.37 -21.76
N GLU A 73 22.33 -7.70 -21.38
CA GLU A 73 22.64 -8.47 -20.19
C GLU A 73 22.21 -7.73 -18.92
N GLU A 74 22.37 -6.39 -18.87
CA GLU A 74 21.95 -5.56 -17.74
C GLU A 74 20.43 -5.37 -17.72
N ILE A 75 19.76 -5.28 -18.88
CA ILE A 75 18.29 -5.28 -18.94
C ILE A 75 17.77 -6.64 -18.49
N ILE A 76 18.33 -7.74 -18.97
CA ILE A 76 17.97 -9.10 -18.57
C ILE A 76 18.26 -9.33 -17.09
N GLU A 77 19.35 -8.80 -16.55
CA GLU A 77 19.73 -8.90 -15.14
C GLU A 77 18.81 -8.05 -14.26
N LYS A 78 18.43 -6.83 -14.68
CA LYS A 78 17.38 -6.04 -14.04
C LYS A 78 16.01 -6.69 -14.18
N LEU A 79 15.70 -7.32 -15.31
CA LEU A 79 14.46 -8.09 -15.48
C LEU A 79 14.47 -9.35 -14.60
N LYS A 80 15.63 -9.98 -14.39
CA LYS A 80 15.80 -11.10 -13.44
C LYS A 80 15.68 -10.61 -12.00
N GLU A 81 16.25 -9.46 -11.70
CA GLU A 81 16.15 -8.76 -10.41
C GLU A 81 14.72 -8.31 -10.12
N ILE A 82 13.95 -7.90 -11.15
CA ILE A 82 12.57 -7.37 -11.06
C ILE A 82 11.48 -8.44 -11.27
N TYR A 83 11.76 -9.56 -11.94
CA TYR A 83 10.74 -10.57 -12.31
C TYR A 83 11.14 -12.02 -12.06
N GLY A 84 12.33 -12.28 -11.51
CA GLY A 84 12.69 -13.59 -10.94
C GLY A 84 13.01 -14.72 -11.91
N VAL A 85 12.56 -14.68 -13.18
CA VAL A 85 12.87 -15.71 -14.20
C VAL A 85 12.74 -15.10 -15.62
N VAL A 86 13.71 -15.40 -16.49
CA VAL A 86 13.59 -15.24 -17.96
C VAL A 86 13.57 -16.64 -18.58
N PRO A 87 12.71 -16.94 -19.56
CA PRO A 87 12.73 -18.24 -20.24
C PRO A 87 14.12 -18.49 -20.85
N GLU A 88 14.80 -19.54 -20.40
CA GLU A 88 16.00 -20.04 -21.07
C GLU A 88 15.57 -20.69 -22.39
N GLY A 89 15.93 -20.11 -23.54
CA GLY A 89 15.88 -20.86 -24.81
C GLY A 89 15.49 -20.14 -26.10
N GLU A 90 15.26 -18.83 -26.13
CA GLU A 90 15.01 -18.13 -27.41
C GLU A 90 16.01 -17.00 -27.65
N ASP A 91 16.66 -17.05 -28.82
CA ASP A 91 17.59 -16.04 -29.33
C ASP A 91 16.87 -14.68 -29.45
N PHE A 92 16.92 -13.86 -28.40
CA PHE A 92 16.49 -12.46 -28.45
C PHE A 92 17.42 -11.69 -29.39
N ASP A 93 16.88 -11.29 -30.55
CA ASP A 93 17.61 -10.55 -31.59
C ASP A 93 18.17 -9.22 -31.03
N GLU A 94 19.48 -9.01 -31.21
CA GLU A 94 20.27 -7.86 -30.71
C GLU A 94 19.78 -6.49 -31.23
N ALA A 95 18.87 -6.47 -32.19
CA ALA A 95 18.32 -5.26 -32.80
C ALA A 95 17.02 -4.74 -32.16
N SER A 96 16.55 -5.31 -31.03
CA SER A 96 15.35 -4.82 -30.34
C SER A 96 15.64 -3.50 -29.59
N VAL A 97 15.59 -2.41 -30.34
CA VAL A 97 15.55 -1.04 -29.83
C VAL A 97 14.46 -0.94 -28.77
N ALA A 98 14.81 -0.49 -27.56
CA ALA A 98 13.85 -0.26 -26.50
C ALA A 98 12.65 0.55 -27.04
N ILE A 99 11.43 0.05 -26.81
CA ILE A 99 10.22 0.70 -27.32
C ILE A 99 10.16 2.14 -26.80
N SER A 100 10.36 3.09 -27.71
CA SER A 100 10.28 4.51 -27.42
C SER A 100 8.84 4.98 -27.61
N ILE A 101 8.20 5.39 -26.51
CA ILE A 101 6.84 5.95 -26.54
C ILE A 101 6.96 7.40 -26.98
N ASN A 102 6.48 7.69 -28.19
CA ASN A 102 6.60 8.99 -28.83
C ASN A 102 5.55 9.98 -28.34
N GLN A 103 4.39 9.47 -27.90
CA GLN A 103 3.29 10.28 -27.40
C GLN A 103 2.29 9.45 -26.60
N MET A 104 1.42 10.15 -25.88
CA MET A 104 0.39 9.58 -25.06
C MET A 104 -0.97 10.20 -25.38
N PHE A 105 -2.00 9.37 -25.51
CA PHE A 105 -3.39 9.77 -25.60
C PHE A 105 -4.13 9.22 -24.38
N TYR A 106 -5.00 10.02 -23.77
CA TYR A 106 -5.90 9.55 -22.73
C TYR A 106 -7.35 9.88 -23.07
N MET A 107 -8.23 8.93 -22.78
CA MET A 107 -9.66 8.99 -23.13
C MET A 107 -10.51 8.98 -21.86
N ASN A 108 -11.27 10.04 -21.60
CA ASN A 108 -12.19 10.12 -20.45
C ASN A 108 -13.51 10.84 -20.80
N TYR A 109 -14.55 10.59 -20.00
CA TYR A 109 -15.85 11.21 -20.19
C TYR A 109 -15.80 12.68 -19.76
N ASP A 110 -16.38 13.58 -20.56
CA ASP A 110 -16.50 14.99 -20.17
C ASP A 110 -17.39 15.18 -18.92
N GLU A 111 -18.30 14.24 -18.68
CA GLU A 111 -19.26 14.25 -17.57
C GLU A 111 -18.63 13.81 -16.25
N ASP A 112 -17.52 13.04 -16.27
CA ASP A 112 -16.80 12.63 -15.06
C ASP A 112 -15.68 13.62 -14.70
N VAL A 113 -16.09 14.70 -14.05
CA VAL A 113 -15.17 15.80 -13.68
C VAL A 113 -14.13 15.34 -12.65
N GLU A 114 -14.49 14.44 -11.73
CA GLU A 114 -13.59 13.99 -10.66
C GLU A 114 -12.51 13.07 -11.21
N GLU A 115 -12.87 12.07 -12.01
CA GLU A 115 -11.91 11.16 -12.64
C GLU A 115 -11.02 11.91 -13.64
N ARG A 116 -11.57 12.86 -14.39
CA ARG A 116 -10.78 13.73 -15.25
C ARG A 116 -9.74 14.51 -14.45
N GLN A 117 -10.14 15.11 -13.32
CA GLN A 117 -9.22 15.89 -12.49
C GLN A 117 -8.08 15.02 -11.95
N LYS A 118 -8.36 13.79 -11.51
CA LYS A 118 -7.33 12.84 -11.06
C LYS A 118 -6.33 12.52 -12.16
N MET A 119 -6.82 12.25 -13.38
CA MET A 119 -5.95 12.01 -14.54
C MET A 119 -5.11 13.25 -14.88
N GLU A 120 -5.70 14.45 -14.88
CA GLU A 120 -4.98 15.70 -15.14
C GLU A 120 -3.93 16.00 -14.07
N GLU A 121 -4.22 15.73 -12.79
CA GLU A 121 -3.27 15.84 -11.67
C GLU A 121 -2.11 14.86 -11.85
N TRP A 122 -2.39 13.58 -12.14
CA TRP A 122 -1.37 12.58 -12.44
C TRP A 122 -0.51 13.02 -13.63
N LEU A 123 -1.11 13.45 -14.74
CA LEU A 123 -0.39 13.95 -15.91
C LEU A 123 0.48 15.16 -15.58
N SER A 124 0.01 16.08 -14.74
CA SER A 124 0.78 17.26 -14.34
C SER A 124 2.03 16.89 -13.53
N TRP A 125 1.98 15.82 -12.74
CA TRP A 125 3.13 15.26 -12.04
C TRP A 125 4.05 14.47 -12.99
N PHE A 126 3.45 13.77 -13.95
CA PHE A 126 4.13 12.88 -14.88
C PHE A 126 4.92 13.62 -15.98
N LEU A 127 4.30 14.63 -16.61
CA LEU A 127 4.80 15.30 -17.82
C LEU A 127 6.13 16.07 -17.64
N PRO A 128 6.36 16.83 -16.56
CA PRO A 128 7.60 17.59 -16.38
C PRO A 128 8.85 16.70 -16.37
N ASN A 129 8.71 15.42 -16.05
CA ASN A 129 9.83 14.51 -15.81
C ASN A 129 10.20 13.64 -17.02
N ARG A 130 9.38 13.60 -18.09
CA ARG A 130 9.50 12.55 -19.13
C ARG A 130 9.45 13.04 -20.58
N GLY A 131 9.02 14.28 -20.83
CA GLY A 131 9.07 14.90 -22.17
C GLY A 131 8.20 14.25 -23.26
N VAL A 132 7.30 13.32 -22.91
CA VAL A 132 6.37 12.68 -23.85
C VAL A 132 5.15 13.57 -24.04
N PRO A 133 4.85 14.06 -25.25
CA PRO A 133 3.62 14.82 -25.52
C PRO A 133 2.38 14.02 -25.14
N CYS A 134 1.44 14.67 -24.45
CA CYS A 134 0.19 14.05 -24.03
C CYS A 134 -1.01 14.84 -24.55
N TYR A 135 -1.98 14.11 -25.09
CA TYR A 135 -3.19 14.65 -25.70
C TYR A 135 -4.43 14.01 -25.10
N ARG A 136 -5.40 14.86 -24.75
CA ARG A 136 -6.73 14.41 -24.35
C ARG A 136 -7.55 14.08 -25.58
N VAL A 137 -8.29 12.97 -25.54
CA VAL A 137 -9.30 12.62 -26.54
C VAL A 137 -10.65 12.48 -25.81
N PRO A 138 -11.60 13.42 -25.98
CA PRO A 138 -12.90 13.32 -25.31
C PRO A 138 -13.64 12.04 -25.71
N LEU A 139 -14.17 11.28 -24.73
CA LEU A 139 -14.97 10.09 -25.03
C LEU A 139 -16.26 10.48 -25.75
N LEU A 140 -16.46 9.90 -26.94
CA LEU A 140 -17.68 10.01 -27.71
C LEU A 140 -18.81 9.22 -27.04
N LYS A 141 -20.02 9.77 -27.11
CA LYS A 141 -21.22 9.08 -26.63
C LYS A 141 -21.58 7.95 -27.58
N GLY A 142 -21.57 6.72 -27.08
CA GLY A 142 -21.96 5.56 -27.87
C GLY A 142 -23.45 5.48 -28.17
N LEU A 143 -23.80 4.52 -29.02
CA LEU A 143 -25.17 4.29 -29.50
C LEU A 143 -25.69 2.95 -28.94
N PRO A 144 -26.91 2.90 -28.37
CA PRO A 144 -27.41 1.70 -27.70
C PRO A 144 -27.73 0.53 -28.63
N TYR A 145 -27.85 0.78 -29.94
CA TYR A 145 -28.31 -0.19 -30.94
C TYR A 145 -27.19 -0.70 -31.84
N VAL A 146 -25.94 -0.30 -31.62
CA VAL A 146 -24.82 -0.74 -32.46
C VAL A 146 -24.13 -1.98 -31.91
N CYS A 147 -24.34 -2.37 -30.65
CA CYS A 147 -23.72 -3.55 -30.05
C CYS A 147 -24.66 -4.76 -29.99
N SER A 148 -24.10 -5.94 -29.74
CA SER A 148 -24.87 -7.16 -29.50
C SER A 148 -25.21 -7.42 -28.02
N PHE A 149 -24.96 -6.45 -27.12
CA PHE A 149 -25.22 -6.60 -25.69
C PHE A 149 -26.71 -6.44 -25.38
N GLU A 150 -27.21 -7.20 -24.41
CA GLU A 150 -28.57 -7.02 -23.88
C GLU A 150 -28.69 -5.79 -22.97
N ASP A 151 -27.57 -5.33 -22.40
CA ASP A 151 -27.47 -4.17 -21.53
C ASP A 151 -27.20 -2.90 -22.35
N GLU A 152 -28.19 -1.99 -22.36
CA GLU A 152 -28.15 -0.72 -23.08
C GLU A 152 -27.05 0.21 -22.57
N GLU A 153 -26.87 0.32 -21.25
CA GLU A 153 -25.86 1.19 -20.64
C GLU A 153 -24.46 0.69 -20.99
N LYS A 154 -24.26 -0.64 -20.86
CA LYS A 154 -23.01 -1.25 -21.29
C LYS A 154 -22.74 -1.01 -22.77
N CYS A 155 -23.74 -1.18 -23.64
CA CYS A 155 -23.56 -0.91 -25.06
C CYS A 155 -23.19 0.55 -25.34
N ILE A 156 -23.83 1.53 -24.69
CA ILE A 156 -23.49 2.94 -24.84
C ILE A 156 -22.04 3.20 -24.44
N LYS A 157 -21.56 2.65 -23.32
CA LYS A 157 -20.18 2.83 -22.88
C LYS A 157 -19.18 2.18 -23.85
N GLU A 158 -19.40 0.92 -24.21
CA GLU A 158 -18.50 0.16 -25.09
C GLU A 158 -18.44 0.74 -26.51
N SER A 159 -19.59 1.05 -27.10
CA SER A 159 -19.62 1.68 -28.42
C SER A 159 -19.01 3.07 -28.42
N GLY A 160 -19.19 3.84 -27.33
CA GLY A 160 -18.53 5.13 -27.15
C GLY A 160 -17.01 5.00 -27.12
N MET A 161 -16.48 4.02 -26.39
CA MET A 161 -15.04 3.72 -26.35
C MET A 161 -14.50 3.34 -27.73
N VAL A 162 -15.18 2.41 -28.44
CA VAL A 162 -14.76 1.99 -29.78
C VAL A 162 -14.83 3.14 -30.79
N ASP A 163 -15.89 3.95 -30.76
CA ASP A 163 -16.04 5.09 -31.65
C ASP A 163 -14.99 6.18 -31.35
N THR A 164 -14.64 6.38 -30.08
CA THR A 164 -13.56 7.30 -29.69
C THR A 164 -12.21 6.82 -30.19
N LEU A 165 -11.90 5.53 -30.04
CA LEU A 165 -10.66 4.97 -30.56
C LEU A 165 -10.61 5.03 -32.09
N LEU A 166 -11.72 4.76 -32.78
CA LEU A 166 -11.82 4.95 -34.23
C LEU A 166 -11.59 6.41 -34.63
N HIS A 167 -12.17 7.34 -33.89
CA HIS A 167 -11.93 8.77 -34.10
C HIS A 167 -10.46 9.12 -33.91
N LEU A 168 -9.81 8.65 -32.85
CA LEU A 168 -8.37 8.82 -32.63
C LEU A 168 -7.55 8.27 -33.81
N LEU A 169 -7.84 7.05 -34.26
CA LEU A 169 -7.10 6.37 -35.33
C LEU A 169 -7.31 7.01 -36.71
N GLN A 170 -8.47 7.60 -36.99
CA GLN A 170 -8.85 8.09 -38.32
C GLN A 170 -8.83 9.63 -38.44
N SER A 171 -8.74 10.35 -37.32
CA SER A 171 -8.79 11.80 -37.31
C SER A 171 -7.51 12.42 -37.87
N LYS A 172 -7.66 13.53 -38.58
CA LYS A 172 -6.53 14.38 -38.99
C LYS A 172 -6.04 15.28 -37.86
N GLU A 173 -6.82 15.41 -36.79
CA GLU A 173 -6.48 16.22 -35.61
C GLU A 173 -5.42 15.53 -34.75
N TYR A 174 -5.53 14.22 -34.59
CA TYR A 174 -4.60 13.41 -33.80
C TYR A 174 -3.61 12.69 -34.72
N LYS A 175 -2.47 13.33 -34.98
CA LYS A 175 -1.42 12.70 -35.79
C LYS A 175 -0.67 11.67 -34.95
N MET A 176 -0.91 10.39 -35.23
CA MET A 176 -0.14 9.33 -34.59
C MET A 176 1.23 9.15 -35.26
N GLU A 177 2.32 9.22 -34.50
CA GLU A 177 3.70 9.07 -34.96
C GLU A 177 4.43 8.05 -34.07
N GLY A 178 5.12 7.08 -34.68
CA GLY A 178 5.83 6.02 -33.99
C GLY A 178 4.94 5.17 -33.08
N VAL A 179 5.34 4.99 -31.82
CA VAL A 179 4.58 4.25 -30.82
C VAL A 179 3.82 5.20 -29.91
N SER A 180 2.50 5.02 -29.86
CA SER A 180 1.59 5.82 -29.04
C SER A 180 1.05 4.99 -27.87
N LEU A 181 1.14 5.54 -26.66
CA LEU A 181 0.50 5.01 -25.46
C LEU A 181 -0.93 5.54 -25.40
N VAL A 182 -1.92 4.64 -25.41
CA VAL A 182 -3.33 5.00 -25.27
C VAL A 182 -3.82 4.49 -23.92
N ILE A 183 -4.31 5.41 -23.10
CA ILE A 183 -4.86 5.15 -21.77
C ILE A 183 -6.36 5.40 -21.82
N GLN A 184 -7.13 4.41 -21.39
CA GLN A 184 -8.57 4.48 -21.26
C GLN A 184 -8.94 4.82 -19.84
N ASP A 185 -9.93 5.69 -19.70
CA ASP A 185 -10.67 5.91 -18.47
C ASP A 185 -9.79 6.43 -17.32
N ASP A 186 -10.08 5.96 -16.11
CA ASP A 186 -9.53 6.32 -14.82
C ASP A 186 -8.27 5.47 -14.47
N PHE A 187 -7.43 5.18 -15.46
CA PHE A 187 -6.27 4.29 -15.27
C PHE A 187 -4.94 5.04 -15.16
N GLU A 188 -4.18 4.76 -14.11
CA GLU A 188 -2.87 5.36 -13.90
C GLU A 188 -1.75 4.37 -14.26
N VAL A 189 -0.83 4.76 -15.14
CA VAL A 189 0.44 4.03 -15.31
C VAL A 189 1.41 4.48 -14.22
N THR A 190 1.53 3.67 -13.17
CA THR A 190 2.36 3.99 -11.99
C THR A 190 3.85 3.78 -12.25
N ASP A 191 4.19 2.87 -13.17
CA ASP A 191 5.58 2.59 -13.54
C ASP A 191 5.78 2.46 -15.06
N MET A 192 6.22 3.56 -15.67
CA MET A 192 6.57 3.60 -17.09
C MET A 192 7.82 2.79 -17.45
N HIS A 193 8.75 2.64 -16.51
CA HIS A 193 9.94 1.84 -16.77
C HIS A 193 9.53 0.37 -16.87
N LYS A 194 8.71 -0.10 -15.93
CA LYS A 194 8.05 -1.41 -15.97
C LYS A 194 7.28 -1.62 -17.27
N LEU A 195 6.48 -0.64 -17.69
CA LEU A 195 5.73 -0.70 -18.95
C LEU A 195 6.64 -0.89 -20.16
N ARG A 196 7.69 -0.06 -20.31
CA ARG A 196 8.64 -0.16 -21.44
C ARG A 196 9.38 -1.48 -21.48
N LEU A 197 9.85 -1.93 -20.31
CA LEU A 197 10.50 -3.22 -20.15
C LEU A 197 9.58 -4.37 -20.54
N ALA A 198 8.34 -4.35 -20.05
CA ALA A 198 7.36 -5.38 -20.33
C ALA A 198 6.91 -5.38 -21.80
N ALA A 199 6.89 -4.21 -22.46
CA ALA A 199 6.63 -4.10 -23.89
C ALA A 199 7.73 -4.79 -24.73
N ASN A 200 8.99 -4.75 -24.29
CA ASN A 200 10.10 -5.42 -24.97
C ASN A 200 10.04 -6.96 -24.86
N LEU A 201 9.16 -7.51 -24.01
CA LEU A 201 8.89 -8.96 -23.95
C LEU A 201 8.01 -9.44 -25.09
N VAL A 202 7.41 -8.53 -25.86
CA VAL A 202 6.48 -8.85 -26.95
C VAL A 202 7.24 -9.00 -28.28
N PRO A 203 6.95 -10.03 -29.09
CA PRO A 203 7.57 -10.18 -30.41
C PRO A 203 7.32 -8.98 -31.33
N ASN A 204 8.32 -8.60 -32.12
CA ASN A 204 8.32 -7.39 -32.97
C ASN A 204 7.20 -7.31 -34.04
N ASP A 205 6.44 -8.39 -34.26
CA ASP A 205 5.32 -8.43 -35.20
C ASP A 205 4.00 -7.91 -34.59
N TRP A 206 3.98 -7.43 -33.34
CA TRP A 206 2.81 -6.89 -32.65
C TRP A 206 2.15 -5.70 -33.37
N ASP A 207 0.84 -5.72 -33.53
CA ASP A 207 0.09 -4.54 -33.99
C ASP A 207 -0.38 -3.69 -32.82
N VAL A 208 -0.80 -4.36 -31.74
CA VAL A 208 -1.23 -3.75 -30.47
C VAL A 208 -0.68 -4.56 -29.30
N ILE A 209 -0.17 -3.86 -28.30
CA ILE A 209 0.16 -4.42 -26.99
C ILE A 209 -0.86 -3.88 -26.00
N ARG A 210 -1.53 -4.77 -25.28
CA ARG A 210 -2.44 -4.44 -24.18
C ARG A 210 -1.79 -4.80 -22.86
N PHE A 211 -2.12 -4.07 -21.82
CA PHE A 211 -1.55 -4.30 -20.50
C PHE A 211 -2.60 -4.61 -19.46
N ASP A 212 -2.17 -5.33 -18.42
CA ASP A 212 -2.94 -5.71 -17.24
C ASP A 212 -4.22 -6.48 -17.58
N CYS A 213 -4.17 -7.30 -18.64
CA CYS A 213 -5.26 -8.23 -18.91
C CYS A 213 -5.14 -9.41 -17.93
N PRO A 214 -6.15 -9.60 -17.07
CA PRO A 214 -6.13 -10.61 -16.03
C PRO A 214 -6.15 -12.01 -16.64
N LEU A 215 -5.25 -12.85 -16.17
CA LEU A 215 -5.32 -14.28 -16.42
C LEU A 215 -6.18 -14.92 -15.32
N GLU A 216 -7.38 -15.37 -15.67
CA GLU A 216 -8.01 -16.44 -14.87
C GLU A 216 -7.12 -17.68 -15.04
N SER A 217 -6.71 -18.27 -13.91
CA SER A 217 -5.63 -19.27 -13.78
C SER A 217 -5.75 -20.52 -14.66
N ASP A 218 -6.88 -20.73 -15.32
CA ASP A 218 -7.25 -22.00 -15.94
C ASP A 218 -7.31 -21.94 -17.49
N ASN A 219 -6.99 -20.80 -18.12
CA ASN A 219 -7.13 -20.66 -19.57
C ASN A 219 -5.83 -20.93 -20.34
N HIS A 220 -5.86 -22.01 -21.15
CA HIS A 220 -4.79 -22.47 -22.04
C HIS A 220 -4.59 -21.58 -23.29
N LEU A 221 -4.26 -20.30 -23.11
CA LEU A 221 -3.70 -19.55 -24.24
C LEU A 221 -2.27 -20.04 -24.53
N PRO A 222 -1.83 -20.00 -25.79
CA PRO A 222 -0.43 -20.22 -26.12
C PRO A 222 0.38 -19.06 -25.52
N ASN A 223 0.90 -19.30 -24.32
CA ASN A 223 1.79 -18.39 -23.64
C ASN A 223 3.11 -18.35 -24.39
N LEU A 224 3.57 -17.15 -24.76
CA LEU A 224 4.95 -16.97 -25.18
C LEU A 224 5.87 -17.05 -23.96
N ASN A 225 5.41 -16.49 -22.84
CA ASN A 225 6.02 -16.62 -21.52
C ASN A 225 4.96 -16.39 -20.42
N ASN A 226 5.39 -16.32 -19.15
CA ASN A 226 4.50 -16.17 -18.00
C ASN A 226 3.72 -14.84 -17.97
N TYR A 227 4.16 -13.84 -18.73
CA TYR A 227 3.62 -12.48 -18.71
C TYR A 227 2.98 -12.08 -20.03
N VAL A 228 3.43 -12.65 -21.15
CA VAL A 228 3.03 -12.30 -22.51
C VAL A 228 2.27 -13.43 -23.18
N PHE A 229 1.07 -13.11 -23.66
CA PHE A 229 0.24 -14.05 -24.40
C PHE A 229 -0.34 -13.42 -25.66
N GLN A 230 -0.39 -14.20 -26.73
CA GLN A 230 -0.96 -13.76 -27.99
C GLN A 230 -2.48 -14.02 -28.00
N THR A 231 -3.27 -12.98 -28.18
CA THR A 231 -4.72 -13.07 -27.96
C THR A 231 -5.50 -13.51 -29.21
N ASN A 232 -4.85 -13.62 -30.36
CA ASN A 232 -5.46 -13.99 -31.64
C ASN A 232 -5.51 -15.50 -31.93
N GLN A 233 -5.02 -16.36 -31.03
CA GLN A 233 -4.79 -17.79 -31.28
C GLN A 233 -5.84 -18.79 -30.71
N GLY A 234 -6.81 -18.38 -29.86
CA GLY A 234 -7.62 -19.34 -29.07
C GLY A 234 -9.15 -19.12 -29.08
N ARG A 235 -9.92 -20.22 -29.02
CA ARG A 235 -11.40 -20.24 -29.08
C ARG A 235 -12.05 -20.01 -27.70
N ASP A 236 -11.78 -18.90 -27.04
CA ASP A 236 -12.70 -18.24 -26.09
C ASP A 236 -12.02 -16.99 -25.54
N ILE A 237 -12.37 -15.81 -26.06
CA ILE A 237 -11.80 -14.53 -25.61
C ILE A 237 -12.60 -13.90 -24.47
N ARG A 238 -13.69 -14.55 -24.01
CA ARG A 238 -14.56 -14.04 -22.94
C ARG A 238 -13.85 -13.68 -21.63
N PRO A 239 -12.80 -14.42 -21.18
CA PRO A 239 -12.07 -14.06 -19.96
C PRO A 239 -11.37 -12.69 -20.02
N PHE A 240 -11.14 -12.16 -21.23
CA PHE A 240 -10.33 -10.95 -21.47
C PHE A 240 -11.16 -9.70 -21.76
N LEU A 241 -12.49 -9.79 -21.76
CA LEU A 241 -13.36 -8.68 -22.14
C LEU A 241 -13.39 -7.61 -21.04
N ASP A 242 -13.35 -6.33 -21.41
CA ASP A 242 -13.51 -5.14 -20.55
C ASP A 242 -12.39 -4.97 -19.50
N ARG A 243 -11.14 -5.23 -19.86
CA ARG A 243 -10.02 -5.16 -18.89
C ARG A 243 -8.83 -4.34 -19.38
N SER A 244 -8.60 -4.24 -20.68
CA SER A 244 -7.39 -3.56 -21.17
C SER A 244 -7.59 -2.06 -21.22
N ARG A 245 -7.11 -1.37 -20.18
CA ARG A 245 -7.18 0.10 -20.08
C ARG A 245 -5.94 0.79 -20.65
N VAL A 246 -4.86 0.06 -20.90
CA VAL A 246 -3.61 0.63 -21.42
C VAL A 246 -3.16 -0.14 -22.64
N MET A 247 -2.82 0.59 -23.71
CA MET A 247 -2.44 0.03 -24.99
C MET A 247 -1.24 0.76 -25.58
N LEU A 248 -0.34 0.01 -26.24
CA LEU A 248 0.63 0.58 -27.18
C LEU A 248 0.18 0.27 -28.60
N LEU A 249 0.18 1.31 -29.44
CA LEU A 249 -0.22 1.24 -30.84
C LEU A 249 0.92 1.75 -31.73
N ARG A 250 1.16 1.07 -32.86
CA ARG A 250 2.10 1.56 -33.89
C ARG A 250 1.39 2.37 -34.96
N ASP A 251 1.99 3.47 -35.36
CA ASP A 251 1.51 4.32 -36.45
C ASP A 251 1.34 3.55 -37.77
N ASP A 252 2.28 2.67 -38.11
CA ASP A 252 2.25 1.87 -39.33
C ASP A 252 1.16 0.77 -39.34
N LYS A 253 0.45 0.56 -38.22
CA LYS A 253 -0.62 -0.43 -38.06
C LYS A 253 -2.01 0.18 -37.85
N ILE A 254 -2.14 1.50 -37.82
CA ILE A 254 -3.40 2.20 -37.51
C ILE A 254 -4.55 1.78 -38.41
N GLU A 255 -4.35 1.71 -39.73
CA GLU A 255 -5.41 1.31 -40.67
C GLU A 255 -5.91 -0.12 -40.38
N LYS A 256 -4.96 -1.02 -40.10
CA LYS A 256 -5.24 -2.42 -39.76
C LYS A 256 -6.00 -2.55 -38.44
N ILE A 257 -5.65 -1.73 -37.45
CA ILE A 257 -6.33 -1.68 -36.15
C ILE A 257 -7.74 -1.11 -36.31
N ALA A 258 -7.87 -0.01 -37.03
CA ALA A 258 -9.15 0.64 -37.31
C ALA A 258 -10.10 -0.32 -38.04
N ASP A 259 -9.62 -1.05 -39.05
CA ASP A 259 -10.42 -2.04 -39.79
C ASP A 259 -10.94 -3.18 -38.90
N ALA A 260 -10.18 -3.62 -37.90
CA ALA A 260 -10.62 -4.70 -37.02
C ALA A 260 -11.66 -4.26 -35.98
N ILE A 261 -11.55 -3.03 -35.48
CA ILE A 261 -12.53 -2.49 -34.51
C ILE A 261 -13.75 -1.88 -35.23
N ASN A 262 -13.64 -1.59 -36.52
CA ASN A 262 -14.73 -1.07 -37.34
C ASN A 262 -15.71 -2.16 -37.83
N VAL A 263 -16.17 -3.03 -36.93
CA VAL A 263 -17.12 -4.10 -37.24
C VAL A 263 -18.48 -3.82 -36.61
N LEU A 264 -19.56 -4.16 -37.33
CA LEU A 264 -20.93 -4.11 -36.85
C LEU A 264 -21.55 -5.52 -36.75
N PRO A 265 -22.31 -5.84 -35.67
CA PRO A 265 -22.49 -5.01 -34.48
C PRO A 265 -21.15 -4.79 -33.75
N ARG A 266 -21.00 -3.60 -33.13
CA ARG A 266 -19.89 -3.24 -32.26
C ARG A 266 -19.70 -4.36 -31.24
N GLN A 267 -18.50 -4.89 -31.23
CA GLN A 267 -18.05 -5.79 -30.21
C GLN A 267 -17.37 -4.97 -29.10
N GLU A 268 -17.19 -5.58 -27.94
CA GLU A 268 -16.30 -5.01 -26.92
C GLU A 268 -14.88 -4.91 -27.52
N LEU A 269 -14.14 -3.88 -27.11
CA LEU A 269 -12.89 -3.50 -27.75
C LEU A 269 -11.83 -4.62 -27.66
N ASP A 270 -11.68 -5.24 -26.50
CA ASP A 270 -10.77 -6.38 -26.29
C ASP A 270 -11.14 -7.58 -27.16
N ALA A 271 -12.45 -7.80 -27.37
CA ALA A 271 -12.92 -8.78 -28.33
C ALA A 271 -12.42 -8.45 -29.72
N ALA A 272 -12.71 -7.24 -30.20
CA ALA A 272 -12.40 -6.78 -31.56
C ALA A 272 -10.90 -6.89 -31.88
N LEU A 273 -10.04 -6.49 -30.93
CA LEU A 273 -8.58 -6.56 -31.05
C LEU A 273 -8.03 -7.99 -31.01
N SER A 274 -8.80 -8.95 -30.49
CA SER A 274 -8.39 -10.36 -30.39
C SER A 274 -8.77 -11.21 -31.62
N TYR A 275 -9.37 -10.63 -32.66
CA TYR A 275 -9.77 -11.40 -33.85
C TYR A 275 -8.62 -11.67 -34.82
N LYS A 276 -8.83 -12.73 -35.63
CA LYS A 276 -7.94 -13.18 -36.71
C LYS A 276 -7.80 -12.11 -37.78
N LYS A 277 -6.83 -11.22 -37.59
CA LYS A 277 -6.26 -10.26 -38.57
C LYS A 277 -5.25 -9.33 -37.90
N ILE A 278 -5.27 -9.21 -36.56
CA ILE A 278 -4.34 -8.40 -35.78
C ILE A 278 -3.43 -9.30 -34.94
N ASN A 279 -2.16 -8.95 -34.89
CA ASN A 279 -1.16 -9.46 -33.96
C ASN A 279 -1.33 -8.72 -32.62
N SER A 280 -2.35 -9.11 -31.86
CA SER A 280 -2.63 -8.54 -30.55
C SER A 280 -1.97 -9.39 -29.46
N TYR A 281 -1.25 -8.70 -28.58
CA TYR A 281 -0.62 -9.28 -27.42
C TYR A 281 -1.18 -8.64 -26.16
N CYS A 282 -1.20 -9.41 -25.09
CA CYS A 282 -1.41 -8.87 -23.76
C CYS A 282 -0.19 -9.16 -22.88
N VAL A 283 0.13 -8.20 -22.02
CA VAL A 283 1.21 -8.23 -21.05
C VAL A 283 0.64 -8.02 -19.65
N ASN A 284 0.67 -9.06 -18.81
CA ASN A 284 0.12 -9.03 -17.46
C ASN A 284 1.24 -8.88 -16.44
N VAL A 285 1.67 -7.64 -16.17
CA VAL A 285 2.77 -7.34 -15.26
C VAL A 285 2.37 -6.39 -14.12
N GLY A 286 1.15 -5.86 -14.09
CA GLY A 286 0.73 -4.87 -13.10
C GLY A 286 1.46 -3.54 -13.31
N ILE A 287 1.25 -2.89 -14.46
CA ILE A 287 1.87 -1.59 -14.78
C ILE A 287 1.08 -0.40 -14.25
N GLY A 288 -0.15 -0.63 -13.80
CA GLY A 288 -0.96 0.40 -13.23
C GLY A 288 -2.02 -0.13 -12.31
N ASN A 289 -2.71 0.82 -11.71
CA ASN A 289 -3.88 0.57 -10.89
C ASN A 289 -5.04 1.33 -11.52
N ARG A 290 -6.24 0.74 -11.48
CA ARG A 290 -7.46 1.54 -11.62
C ARG A 290 -7.44 2.61 -10.52
N PHE A 291 -8.05 3.79 -10.73
CA PHE A 291 -8.40 4.68 -9.61
C PHE A 291 -9.50 4.01 -8.73
N GLU A 292 -9.34 2.75 -8.34
CA GLU A 292 -9.81 2.31 -7.03
C GLU A 292 -9.25 3.34 -6.07
N ILE A 293 -10.14 4.13 -5.45
CA ILE A 293 -9.85 5.11 -4.41
C ILE A 293 -8.60 4.64 -3.69
N ILE A 294 -7.43 5.22 -3.99
CA ILE A 294 -6.18 4.85 -3.35
C ILE A 294 -6.43 5.22 -1.89
N LYS A 295 -6.94 4.26 -1.12
CA LYS A 295 -7.09 4.44 0.31
C LYS A 295 -5.65 4.64 0.74
N PRO A 296 -5.31 5.82 1.28
CA PRO A 296 -3.94 6.11 1.64
C PRO A 296 -3.44 4.94 2.48
N ARG A 297 -2.23 4.44 2.17
CA ARG A 297 -1.64 3.35 2.94
C ARG A 297 -1.66 3.78 4.41
N PRO A 298 -2.03 2.88 5.33
CA PRO A 298 -1.93 3.21 6.74
C PRO A 298 -0.49 3.58 7.06
N VAL A 299 -0.31 4.60 7.89
CA VAL A 299 1.02 5.06 8.29
C VAL A 299 1.47 4.26 9.51
N ILE A 300 2.69 3.73 9.46
CA ILE A 300 3.35 3.18 10.65
C ILE A 300 4.58 3.99 11.01
N TYR A 301 4.67 4.31 12.30
CA TYR A 301 5.74 5.13 12.84
C TYR A 301 6.80 4.28 13.53
N THR A 302 8.03 4.76 13.50
CA THR A 302 9.05 4.41 14.50
C THR A 302 9.68 5.68 15.04
N PHE A 303 10.42 5.57 16.14
CA PHE A 303 11.21 6.67 16.67
C PHE A 303 12.68 6.30 16.59
N TYR A 304 13.45 7.11 15.86
CA TYR A 304 14.87 6.93 15.70
C TYR A 304 15.56 8.28 15.61
N SER A 305 16.70 8.40 16.28
CA SER A 305 17.57 9.55 16.14
C SER A 305 19.00 9.07 16.34
N PRO A 306 19.88 9.26 15.35
CA PRO A 306 21.26 8.78 15.44
C PRO A 306 21.95 9.47 16.61
N LEU A 307 22.51 8.67 17.53
CA LEU A 307 23.23 9.18 18.70
C LEU A 307 24.70 9.49 18.37
N HIS A 308 25.26 8.83 17.35
CA HIS A 308 26.64 8.96 16.88
C HIS A 308 26.70 8.78 15.35
N GLU A 309 27.73 9.33 14.68
CA GLU A 309 27.90 9.26 13.22
C GLU A 309 28.08 7.83 12.68
N ASP A 310 28.44 6.86 13.54
CA ASP A 310 28.68 5.44 13.17
C ASP A 310 27.63 4.47 13.78
N SER A 311 26.37 4.89 13.94
CA SER A 311 25.37 4.00 14.53
C SER A 311 25.01 2.86 13.58
N GLN A 312 25.42 1.62 13.93
CA GLN A 312 25.01 0.34 13.31
C GLN A 312 23.47 0.11 13.27
N HIS A 313 22.68 1.09 13.72
CA HIS A 313 21.23 1.09 13.70
C HIS A 313 20.65 1.65 12.40
N ASP A 314 21.41 2.44 11.63
CA ASP A 314 20.92 3.03 10.38
C ASP A 314 20.49 1.93 9.38
N ASP A 315 21.32 0.89 9.21
CA ASP A 315 20.98 -0.26 8.36
C ASP A 315 19.72 -1.00 8.85
N LEU A 316 19.47 -1.02 10.16
CA LEU A 316 18.29 -1.69 10.71
C LEU A 316 17.02 -0.87 10.47
N ILE A 317 17.11 0.46 10.45
CA ILE A 317 16.01 1.34 10.05
C ILE A 317 15.61 1.08 8.60
N ASP A 318 16.57 0.89 7.71
CA ASP A 318 16.30 0.61 6.30
C ASP A 318 15.58 -0.73 6.12
N VAL A 319 16.02 -1.76 6.86
CA VAL A 319 15.31 -3.05 6.90
C VAL A 319 13.90 -2.88 7.45
N TRP A 320 13.73 -2.17 8.58
CA TRP A 320 12.41 -1.90 9.16
C TRP A 320 11.46 -1.24 8.16
N LYS A 321 11.92 -0.17 7.51
CA LYS A 321 11.16 0.58 6.51
C LYS A 321 10.70 -0.33 5.37
N LYS A 322 11.65 -1.06 4.79
CA LYS A 322 11.39 -1.99 3.68
C LYS A 322 10.35 -3.04 4.07
N GLU A 323 10.51 -3.67 5.23
CA GLU A 323 9.66 -4.78 5.66
C GLU A 323 8.21 -4.34 5.93
N TRP A 324 8.00 -3.15 6.52
CA TRP A 324 6.66 -2.59 6.71
C TRP A 324 6.00 -2.09 5.41
N GLU A 325 6.79 -1.53 4.49
CA GLU A 325 6.30 -1.11 3.17
C GLU A 325 5.88 -2.31 2.30
N LEU A 326 6.61 -3.43 2.39
CA LEU A 326 6.27 -4.69 1.71
C LEU A 326 4.91 -5.25 2.14
N VAL A 327 4.49 -5.00 3.39
CA VAL A 327 3.17 -5.43 3.88
C VAL A 327 2.11 -4.33 3.77
N GLY A 328 2.36 -3.27 2.99
CA GLY A 328 1.34 -2.29 2.58
C GLY A 328 1.20 -1.05 3.46
N PHE A 329 2.16 -0.75 4.33
CA PHE A 329 2.20 0.51 5.09
C PHE A 329 2.96 1.61 4.36
N GLU A 330 2.70 2.86 4.76
CA GLU A 330 3.62 3.98 4.56
C GLU A 330 4.47 4.12 5.83
N SER A 331 5.79 4.00 5.70
CA SER A 331 6.71 4.10 6.83
C SER A 331 7.07 5.55 7.14
N ARG A 332 7.09 5.95 8.42
CA ARG A 332 7.55 7.28 8.86
C ARG A 332 8.44 7.19 10.09
N ILE A 333 9.60 7.83 10.01
CA ILE A 333 10.58 7.87 11.11
C ILE A 333 10.42 9.20 11.83
N LEU A 334 10.05 9.14 13.11
CA LEU A 334 10.00 10.30 14.00
C LEU A 334 11.34 10.49 14.69
N THR A 335 11.69 11.74 14.96
CA THR A 335 12.98 12.13 15.55
C THR A 335 12.80 12.97 16.80
N ILE A 336 13.91 13.31 17.46
CA ILE A 336 13.91 14.25 18.58
C ILE A 336 13.30 15.63 18.21
N GLU A 337 13.41 16.05 16.95
CA GLU A 337 12.80 17.30 16.48
C GLU A 337 11.26 17.22 16.46
N ASP A 338 10.70 16.02 16.27
CA ASP A 338 9.26 15.80 16.37
C ASP A 338 8.80 15.82 17.83
N ALA A 339 9.61 15.29 18.76
CA ALA A 339 9.33 15.38 20.20
C ALA A 339 9.38 16.83 20.71
N LYS A 340 10.33 17.64 20.25
CA LYS A 340 10.50 19.06 20.63
C LYS A 340 9.27 19.93 20.31
N LYS A 341 8.44 19.52 19.36
CA LYS A 341 7.18 20.21 19.03
C LYS A 341 6.11 20.06 20.12
N ASN A 342 6.26 19.08 21.03
CA ASN A 342 5.30 18.85 22.10
C ASN A 342 5.49 19.84 23.28
N PRO A 343 4.41 20.45 23.82
CA PRO A 343 4.51 21.39 24.94
C PRO A 343 5.18 20.85 26.21
N PHE A 344 5.19 19.53 26.42
CA PHE A 344 5.79 18.88 27.59
C PHE A 344 7.25 18.49 27.39
N TYR A 345 7.86 18.80 26.24
CA TYR A 345 9.24 18.42 25.93
C TYR A 345 10.24 18.86 27.01
N GLU A 346 10.24 20.13 27.39
CA GLU A 346 11.17 20.65 28.40
C GLU A 346 10.94 20.03 29.78
N THR A 347 9.69 19.65 30.10
CA THR A 347 9.38 18.96 31.37
C THR A 347 9.91 17.53 31.35
N MET A 348 9.64 16.78 30.29
CA MET A 348 10.16 15.42 30.15
C MET A 348 11.69 15.42 30.13
N LYS A 349 12.30 16.35 29.39
CA LYS A 349 13.75 16.50 29.33
C LYS A 349 14.38 16.71 30.71
N ALA A 350 13.82 17.62 31.51
CA ALA A 350 14.31 17.88 32.87
C ALA A 350 14.26 16.62 33.76
N GLU A 351 13.16 15.86 33.72
CA GLU A 351 13.01 14.62 34.49
C GLU A 351 13.96 13.52 34.00
N VAL A 352 14.01 13.32 32.69
CA VAL A 352 14.81 12.28 32.04
C VAL A 352 16.31 12.53 32.21
N GLU A 353 16.80 13.75 31.97
CA GLU A 353 18.22 14.09 32.12
C GLU A 353 18.69 14.02 33.59
N THR A 354 17.78 14.21 34.55
CA THR A 354 18.08 14.03 35.98
C THR A 354 18.34 12.56 36.31
N VAL A 355 17.58 11.64 35.70
CA VAL A 355 17.69 10.20 35.95
C VAL A 355 18.74 9.52 35.07
N PHE A 356 18.92 10.02 33.86
CA PHE A 356 19.80 9.46 32.83
C PHE A 356 20.86 10.47 32.36
N PRO A 357 21.70 11.02 33.26
CA PRO A 357 22.66 12.06 32.89
C PRO A 357 23.71 11.61 31.87
N THR A 358 23.95 10.30 31.76
CA THR A 358 24.94 9.71 30.84
C THR A 358 24.35 8.65 29.91
N ASP A 359 23.07 8.29 30.09
CA ASP A 359 22.42 7.21 29.34
C ASP A 359 21.45 7.80 28.32
N VAL A 360 22.05 8.34 27.25
CA VAL A 360 21.32 9.03 26.19
C VAL A 360 20.33 8.08 25.50
N TYR A 361 20.66 6.79 25.41
CA TYR A 361 19.78 5.79 24.83
C TYR A 361 18.46 5.67 25.60
N ASN A 362 18.51 5.43 26.90
CA ASN A 362 17.30 5.34 27.72
C ASN A 362 16.55 6.68 27.78
N ALA A 363 17.25 7.81 27.69
CA ALA A 363 16.62 9.11 27.59
C ALA A 363 15.76 9.25 26.32
N TYR A 364 16.28 8.83 25.17
CA TYR A 364 15.58 8.90 23.89
C TYR A 364 14.33 8.02 23.83
N CYS A 365 14.34 6.88 24.53
CA CYS A 365 13.17 6.03 24.65
C CYS A 365 11.97 6.77 25.27
N HIS A 366 12.16 7.76 26.13
CA HIS A 366 11.04 8.55 26.68
C HIS A 366 10.48 9.56 25.67
N TYR A 367 11.33 10.18 24.86
CA TYR A 367 10.91 11.22 23.91
C TYR A 367 10.00 10.69 22.79
N ARG A 368 10.05 9.39 22.47
CA ARG A 368 9.16 8.76 21.48
C ARG A 368 7.67 8.99 21.78
N TYR A 369 7.29 9.00 23.07
CA TYR A 369 5.90 9.19 23.49
C TYR A 369 5.42 10.61 23.17
N LEU A 370 6.30 11.62 23.31
CA LEU A 370 6.00 12.99 22.93
C LEU A 370 5.93 13.19 21.41
N ALA A 371 6.80 12.52 20.66
CA ALA A 371 6.75 12.53 19.20
C ALA A 371 5.43 11.92 18.70
N MET A 372 5.06 10.74 19.22
CA MET A 372 3.78 10.10 18.90
C MET A 372 2.57 10.91 19.37
N ALA A 373 2.67 11.61 20.50
CA ALA A 373 1.62 12.53 20.98
C ALA A 373 1.37 13.72 20.04
N ASN A 374 2.22 13.97 19.05
CA ASN A 374 1.97 14.97 18.01
C ASN A 374 1.17 14.43 16.82
N VAL A 375 1.28 13.13 16.52
CA VAL A 375 0.77 12.50 15.29
C VAL A 375 -0.32 11.44 15.51
N GLY A 376 -0.34 10.77 16.66
CA GLY A 376 -1.18 9.60 16.90
C GLY A 376 -0.81 8.39 16.03
N GLY A 377 -1.59 7.32 16.13
CA GLY A 377 -1.48 6.15 15.24
C GLY A 377 -0.71 4.97 15.83
N ILE A 378 -0.11 4.18 14.93
CA ILE A 378 0.59 2.93 15.26
C ILE A 378 2.11 3.21 15.25
N MET A 379 2.79 2.84 16.33
CA MET A 379 4.23 2.92 16.45
C MET A 379 4.82 1.54 16.72
N THR A 380 5.97 1.26 16.14
CA THR A 380 6.82 0.12 16.52
C THR A 380 8.21 0.56 16.89
N ASP A 381 8.87 -0.21 17.76
CA ASP A 381 10.33 -0.16 17.80
C ASP A 381 10.91 -0.56 16.44
N TYR A 382 12.03 0.05 16.06
CA TYR A 382 12.64 -0.22 14.76
C TYR A 382 13.27 -1.62 14.63
N ASP A 383 13.28 -2.38 15.71
CA ASP A 383 13.66 -3.80 15.72
C ASP A 383 12.44 -4.75 15.72
N THR A 384 11.26 -4.21 15.41
CA THR A 384 10.01 -4.95 15.33
C THR A 384 9.53 -5.04 13.87
N MET A 385 9.47 -6.27 13.36
CA MET A 385 9.16 -6.57 11.96
C MET A 385 7.76 -7.17 11.80
N PRO A 386 7.06 -6.90 10.69
CA PRO A 386 5.71 -7.44 10.45
C PRO A 386 5.75 -8.94 10.15
N ILE A 387 4.73 -9.69 10.61
CA ILE A 387 4.55 -11.12 10.33
C ILE A 387 3.20 -11.34 9.63
N HIS A 388 2.09 -11.15 10.35
CA HIS A 388 0.72 -11.19 9.81
C HIS A 388 -0.11 -10.02 10.33
N TYR A 389 0.38 -8.79 10.15
CA TYR A 389 -0.37 -7.62 10.59
C TYR A 389 -1.64 -7.43 9.73
N PRO A 390 -2.85 -7.37 10.34
CA PRO A 390 -4.09 -7.18 9.60
C PRO A 390 -4.24 -5.71 9.16
N LEU A 391 -3.95 -5.43 7.88
CA LEU A 391 -4.04 -4.08 7.30
C LEU A 391 -5.40 -3.40 7.50
N GLU A 392 -6.48 -4.16 7.52
CA GLU A 392 -7.83 -3.61 7.75
C GLU A 392 -7.96 -2.93 9.12
N GLU A 393 -7.23 -3.40 10.14
CA GLU A 393 -7.20 -2.73 11.45
C GLU A 393 -6.47 -1.38 11.37
N ALA A 394 -5.46 -1.27 10.51
CA ALA A 394 -4.69 -0.04 10.33
C ALA A 394 -5.38 0.95 9.37
N LYS A 395 -6.13 0.46 8.38
CA LYS A 395 -6.88 1.27 7.40
C LYS A 395 -8.18 1.83 7.96
N SER A 396 -8.74 1.21 8.99
CA SER A 396 -9.96 1.72 9.60
C SER A 396 -9.66 3.08 10.25
N ASN A 397 -10.55 4.06 10.05
CA ASN A 397 -10.47 5.37 10.73
C ASN A 397 -10.54 5.24 12.27
N SER A 398 -10.75 4.03 12.80
CA SER A 398 -10.81 3.68 14.21
C SER A 398 -9.60 2.83 14.59
N LEU A 399 -8.66 3.42 15.32
CA LEU A 399 -7.63 2.62 16.00
C LEU A 399 -8.28 1.59 16.93
N VAL A 400 -7.56 0.50 17.19
CA VAL A 400 -8.02 -0.56 18.10
C VAL A 400 -8.39 0.04 19.46
N ASN A 401 -9.41 -0.55 20.11
CA ASN A 401 -9.87 -0.12 21.43
C ASN A 401 -10.30 1.35 21.48
N ASP A 402 -11.00 1.82 20.44
CA ASP A 402 -11.47 3.20 20.29
C ASP A 402 -10.33 4.24 20.41
N GLY A 403 -9.12 3.86 19.98
CA GLY A 403 -7.94 4.70 20.05
C GLY A 403 -7.32 4.86 21.44
N LYS A 404 -7.71 4.04 22.42
CA LYS A 404 -7.00 3.93 23.70
C LYS A 404 -5.57 3.43 23.52
N PHE A 405 -4.70 3.83 24.44
CA PHE A 405 -3.33 3.32 24.47
C PHE A 405 -3.31 1.80 24.63
N THR A 406 -2.90 1.11 23.57
CA THR A 406 -2.97 -0.34 23.44
C THR A 406 -1.60 -0.89 23.07
N SER A 407 -0.98 -1.66 23.98
CA SER A 407 0.30 -2.33 23.72
C SER A 407 0.10 -3.80 23.35
N TYR A 408 0.82 -4.25 22.33
CA TYR A 408 0.75 -5.62 21.84
C TYR A 408 1.86 -6.53 22.42
N GLN A 409 2.74 -5.98 23.28
CA GLN A 409 3.78 -6.73 23.99
C GLN A 409 3.88 -6.35 25.48
N TRP A 410 2.73 -6.24 26.14
CA TRP A 410 2.63 -5.88 27.56
C TRP A 410 3.33 -4.55 27.81
N HIS A 411 4.21 -4.43 28.81
CA HIS A 411 4.99 -3.22 29.04
C HIS A 411 6.10 -2.90 28.02
N VAL A 412 6.35 -3.75 27.01
CA VAL A 412 7.40 -3.52 26.01
C VAL A 412 6.81 -2.74 24.82
N PRO A 413 7.31 -1.54 24.49
CA PRO A 413 6.75 -0.63 23.49
C PRO A 413 7.13 -0.99 22.04
N SER A 414 7.19 -2.28 21.74
CA SER A 414 7.63 -2.79 20.44
C SER A 414 6.57 -2.63 19.34
N LEU A 415 5.29 -2.65 19.72
CA LEU A 415 4.15 -2.30 18.87
C LEU A 415 3.06 -1.75 19.77
N ILE A 416 2.65 -0.50 19.51
CA ILE A 416 1.61 0.22 20.23
C ILE A 416 0.70 0.92 19.22
N SER A 417 -0.59 0.98 19.53
CA SER A 417 -1.52 1.88 18.86
C SER A 417 -2.21 2.78 19.87
N ALA A 418 -2.36 4.07 19.55
CA ALA A 418 -3.14 5.00 20.35
C ALA A 418 -3.51 6.26 19.55
N SER A 419 -4.60 6.90 19.94
CA SER A 419 -4.95 8.25 19.47
C SER A 419 -3.92 9.27 19.95
N LYS A 420 -3.94 10.46 19.35
CA LYS A 420 -3.04 11.56 19.73
C LYS A 420 -3.19 11.91 21.22
N GLU A 421 -4.43 11.98 21.68
CA GLU A 421 -4.81 12.30 23.05
C GLU A 421 -4.33 11.24 24.04
N GLU A 422 -4.38 9.97 23.65
CA GLU A 422 -3.95 8.85 24.50
C GLU A 422 -2.43 8.71 24.57
N TRP A 423 -1.72 8.95 23.47
CA TRP A 423 -0.26 9.12 23.50
C TRP A 423 0.16 10.26 24.42
N GLN A 424 -0.52 11.41 24.33
CA GLN A 424 -0.28 12.57 25.19
C GLN A 424 -0.51 12.24 26.67
N ARG A 425 -1.65 11.62 27.01
CA ARG A 425 -1.99 11.21 28.37
C ARG A 425 -0.93 10.27 28.95
N VAL A 426 -0.51 9.25 28.19
CA VAL A 426 0.52 8.31 28.65
C VAL A 426 1.89 8.98 28.79
N ALA A 427 2.26 9.90 27.90
CA ALA A 427 3.49 10.67 28.04
C ALA A 427 3.52 11.46 29.37
N GLU A 428 2.42 12.13 29.74
CA GLU A 428 2.30 12.84 31.01
C GLU A 428 2.35 11.91 32.22
N LEU A 429 1.72 10.73 32.13
CA LEU A 429 1.80 9.72 33.18
C LEU A 429 3.24 9.23 33.37
N LEU A 430 3.97 8.99 32.28
CA LEU A 430 5.38 8.61 32.33
C LEU A 430 6.24 9.71 32.98
N ILE A 431 6.08 10.98 32.60
CA ILE A 431 6.77 12.12 33.25
C ILE A 431 6.56 12.09 34.76
N ASN A 432 5.30 11.97 35.19
CA ASN A 432 4.96 11.91 36.60
C ASN A 432 5.52 10.66 37.30
N GLN A 433 5.64 9.55 36.59
CA GLN A 433 6.14 8.29 37.13
C GLN A 433 7.67 8.28 37.25
N ILE A 434 8.42 9.01 36.40
CA ILE A 434 9.88 9.11 36.49
C ILE A 434 10.30 9.58 37.89
N SER A 435 9.68 10.62 38.44
CA SER A 435 10.04 11.12 39.78
C SER A 435 9.53 10.23 40.92
N LYS A 436 8.37 9.59 40.75
CA LYS A 436 7.71 8.76 41.79
C LYS A 436 8.21 7.33 41.89
N SER A 437 8.73 6.78 40.80
CA SER A 437 9.19 5.40 40.75
C SER A 437 10.35 5.17 41.71
N ASN A 438 10.25 4.08 42.47
CA ASN A 438 11.33 3.57 43.31
C ASN A 438 12.20 2.54 42.57
N SER A 439 11.92 2.26 41.30
CA SER A 439 12.74 1.36 40.50
C SER A 439 14.15 1.90 40.35
N LEU A 440 15.14 1.01 40.47
CA LEU A 440 16.55 1.33 40.24
C LEU A 440 16.80 1.73 38.78
N LEU A 441 16.06 1.13 37.86
CA LEU A 441 16.09 1.46 36.44
C LEU A 441 14.72 2.02 36.04
N LYS A 442 14.70 3.26 35.58
CA LYS A 442 13.47 3.97 35.23
C LYS A 442 13.28 4.02 33.71
N SER A 443 13.57 2.92 33.02
CA SER A 443 13.34 2.85 31.57
C SER A 443 11.84 2.99 31.28
N ASP A 444 11.50 3.50 30.12
CA ASP A 444 10.11 3.66 29.68
C ASP A 444 9.32 2.35 29.79
N MET A 445 9.93 1.21 29.45
CA MET A 445 9.35 -0.13 29.64
C MET A 445 8.96 -0.41 31.09
N LEU A 446 9.86 -0.16 32.05
CA LEU A 446 9.60 -0.46 33.46
C LEU A 446 8.60 0.53 34.07
N LEU A 447 8.65 1.80 33.66
CA LEU A 447 7.66 2.78 34.07
C LEU A 447 6.28 2.43 33.49
N LEU A 448 6.20 2.01 32.23
CA LEU A 448 4.96 1.54 31.61
C LEU A 448 4.40 0.30 32.32
N GLN A 449 5.27 -0.60 32.78
CA GLN A 449 4.89 -1.72 33.63
C GLN A 449 4.26 -1.27 34.95
N GLU A 450 4.89 -0.31 35.64
CA GLU A 450 4.34 0.25 36.88
C GLU A 450 2.97 0.89 36.64
N LEU A 451 2.82 1.63 35.53
CA LEU A 451 1.55 2.27 35.17
C LEU A 451 0.42 1.26 34.98
N GLY A 452 0.63 0.17 34.23
CA GLY A 452 -0.46 -0.82 34.05
C GLY A 452 -0.60 -1.83 35.20
N GLN A 453 0.22 -1.74 36.25
CA GLN A 453 -0.04 -2.39 37.53
C GLN A 453 -0.93 -1.54 38.44
N ASP A 454 -1.04 -0.23 38.19
CA ASP A 454 -1.93 0.66 38.92
C ASP A 454 -3.36 0.54 38.37
N PRO A 455 -4.32 -0.03 39.13
CA PRO A 455 -5.69 -0.22 38.66
C PRO A 455 -6.48 1.09 38.47
N SER A 456 -5.94 2.23 38.93
CA SER A 456 -6.52 3.55 38.69
C SER A 456 -6.13 4.14 37.33
N ILE A 457 -5.15 3.54 36.65
CA ILE A 457 -4.62 4.01 35.38
C ILE A 457 -5.12 3.08 34.26
N ASP A 458 -5.88 3.65 33.33
CA ASP A 458 -6.39 2.92 32.16
C ASP A 458 -5.30 2.82 31.09
N VAL A 459 -4.49 1.77 31.12
CA VAL A 459 -3.53 1.41 30.06
C VAL A 459 -3.83 -0.03 29.66
N ASP A 460 -4.18 -0.25 28.39
CA ASP A 460 -4.63 -1.57 27.95
C ASP A 460 -3.48 -2.46 27.51
N PHE A 461 -3.21 -3.49 28.33
CA PHE A 461 -2.30 -4.59 28.01
C PHE A 461 -3.03 -5.91 27.70
N SER A 462 -4.36 -5.92 27.65
CA SER A 462 -5.17 -7.14 27.51
C SER A 462 -4.88 -7.89 26.21
N LEU A 463 -4.59 -7.16 25.12
CA LEU A 463 -4.22 -7.73 23.83
C LEU A 463 -2.83 -8.40 23.82
N ALA A 464 -1.98 -8.14 24.82
CA ALA A 464 -0.68 -8.78 24.93
C ALA A 464 -0.76 -10.28 25.30
N SER A 465 -1.92 -10.75 25.80
CA SER A 465 -2.09 -12.11 26.33
C SER A 465 -2.77 -13.10 25.36
N GLY A 466 -3.10 -12.68 24.14
CA GLY A 466 -3.81 -13.48 23.14
C GLY A 466 -2.97 -13.91 21.92
N SER A 467 -3.60 -14.68 21.02
CA SER A 467 -3.09 -15.14 19.71
C SER A 467 -2.93 -14.02 18.67
N ARG A 468 -2.52 -12.83 19.10
CA ARG A 468 -2.40 -11.60 18.31
C ARG A 468 -1.35 -10.64 18.88
N SER A 469 -0.37 -11.15 19.62
CA SER A 469 0.68 -10.37 20.27
C SER A 469 1.91 -10.21 19.37
N VAL A 470 2.85 -9.40 19.84
CA VAL A 470 4.21 -9.37 19.28
C VAL A 470 4.99 -10.55 19.84
N PHE A 471 5.58 -11.33 18.95
CA PHE A 471 6.41 -12.46 19.33
C PHE A 471 7.81 -12.00 19.72
N ASN A 472 8.37 -12.48 20.82
CA ASN A 472 9.67 -12.02 21.35
C ASN A 472 10.65 -13.18 21.61
N VAL A 473 10.47 -14.29 20.89
CA VAL A 473 11.37 -15.43 20.90
C VAL A 473 11.82 -15.68 19.48
N ILE A 474 13.03 -16.23 19.31
CA ILE A 474 13.52 -16.52 17.97
C ILE A 474 12.79 -17.74 17.43
N PRO A 475 12.11 -17.60 16.29
CA PRO A 475 11.20 -18.60 15.81
C PRO A 475 11.93 -19.65 14.97
N TYR A 476 13.22 -19.92 15.18
CA TYR A 476 13.89 -21.07 14.57
C TYR A 476 13.64 -22.35 15.39
N ILE A 477 13.45 -23.47 14.71
CA ILE A 477 13.25 -24.77 15.35
C ILE A 477 14.59 -25.23 15.95
N LYS A 478 14.60 -25.47 17.27
CA LYS A 478 15.81 -25.90 17.98
C LYS A 478 16.37 -27.19 17.38
N GLY A 479 17.60 -27.12 16.89
CA GLY A 479 18.32 -28.26 16.30
C GLY A 479 18.17 -28.41 14.79
N GLU A 480 17.38 -27.54 14.14
CA GLU A 480 17.28 -27.46 12.69
C GLU A 480 17.84 -26.11 12.23
N GLU A 481 18.93 -26.12 11.45
CA GLU A 481 19.58 -24.89 10.99
C GLU A 481 18.62 -24.10 10.09
N GLN A 482 18.45 -22.81 10.40
CA GLN A 482 17.63 -21.84 9.64
C GLN A 482 16.17 -22.25 9.37
N LYS A 483 15.61 -23.25 10.08
CA LYS A 483 14.21 -23.65 9.88
C LYS A 483 13.25 -22.84 10.73
N VAL A 484 12.42 -22.01 10.10
CA VAL A 484 11.43 -21.15 10.76
C VAL A 484 10.24 -21.98 11.24
N ASN A 485 9.78 -21.69 12.45
CA ASN A 485 8.61 -22.29 13.08
C ASN A 485 7.36 -21.54 12.63
N CYS A 486 6.94 -21.78 11.38
CA CYS A 486 5.79 -21.13 10.77
C CYS A 486 4.48 -21.34 11.55
N LYS A 487 4.33 -22.49 12.22
CA LYS A 487 3.16 -22.78 13.06
C LYS A 487 3.04 -21.78 14.21
N LEU A 488 4.16 -21.36 14.78
CA LEU A 488 4.22 -20.39 15.87
C LEU A 488 3.94 -18.98 15.38
N LEU A 489 4.46 -18.63 14.19
CA LEU A 489 4.31 -17.29 13.61
C LEU A 489 2.93 -17.04 13.00
N LYS A 490 2.18 -18.07 12.63
CA LYS A 490 0.87 -17.97 11.94
C LYS A 490 -0.14 -17.03 12.60
N GLU A 491 -0.08 -16.86 13.92
CA GLU A 491 -1.02 -16.03 14.69
C GLU A 491 -0.42 -14.70 15.14
N MET A 492 0.86 -14.42 14.81
CA MET A 492 1.58 -13.27 15.33
C MET A 492 1.43 -12.06 14.39
N ARG A 493 1.25 -10.87 14.97
CA ARG A 493 1.17 -9.62 14.20
C ARG A 493 2.54 -9.19 13.70
N ALA A 494 3.50 -9.24 14.62
CA ALA A 494 4.85 -8.79 14.45
C ALA A 494 5.79 -9.62 15.31
N ILE A 495 7.08 -9.49 15.06
CA ILE A 495 8.14 -10.08 15.87
C ILE A 495 9.09 -8.98 16.34
N HIS A 496 9.39 -8.96 17.63
CA HIS A 496 10.34 -8.04 18.24
C HIS A 496 11.69 -8.73 18.43
N LEU A 497 12.66 -8.32 17.62
CA LEU A 497 14.01 -8.89 17.56
C LEU A 497 14.99 -8.10 18.42
N SER A 498 14.65 -7.89 19.71
CA SER A 498 15.39 -7.04 20.67
C SER A 498 16.88 -7.39 20.81
N HIS A 499 17.70 -6.45 21.29
CA HIS A 499 19.11 -6.70 21.63
C HIS A 499 19.30 -7.94 22.52
N SER A 500 18.46 -8.06 23.56
CA SER A 500 18.52 -9.19 24.50
C SER A 500 18.22 -10.53 23.84
N LEU A 501 17.37 -10.51 22.81
CA LEU A 501 16.98 -11.70 22.07
C LEU A 501 18.07 -12.08 21.07
N THR A 502 18.62 -11.10 20.37
CA THR A 502 19.77 -11.24 19.46
C THR A 502 20.98 -11.86 20.17
N GLN A 503 21.25 -11.47 21.42
CA GLN A 503 22.31 -12.09 22.24
C GLN A 503 22.04 -13.58 22.55
N ARG A 504 20.78 -13.98 22.77
CA ARG A 504 20.43 -15.37 23.13
C ARG A 504 20.59 -16.35 21.98
N VAL A 505 20.73 -15.87 20.74
CA VAL A 505 21.00 -16.71 19.58
C VAL A 505 22.43 -16.63 19.08
N LYS A 506 23.32 -16.06 19.87
CA LYS A 506 24.75 -16.10 19.60
C LYS A 506 25.21 -17.51 19.26
N ASP A 507 24.77 -18.53 20.00
CA ASP A 507 25.13 -19.94 19.72
C ASP A 507 24.63 -20.46 18.35
N ALA A 508 23.48 -19.97 17.86
CA ALA A 508 22.93 -20.35 16.56
C ALA A 508 23.56 -19.54 15.42
N ALA A 509 23.84 -18.26 15.68
CA ALA A 509 24.46 -17.35 14.74
C ALA A 509 25.95 -17.62 14.56
N ASP A 510 26.67 -17.98 15.63
CA ASP A 510 28.09 -18.35 15.60
C ASP A 510 28.30 -19.57 14.67
N LYS A 511 27.34 -20.50 14.62
CA LYS A 511 27.36 -21.63 13.67
C LYS A 511 27.21 -21.21 12.21
N LEU A 512 26.54 -20.10 11.96
CA LEU A 512 26.37 -19.49 10.64
C LEU A 512 27.51 -18.52 10.29
N GLY A 513 28.54 -18.41 11.15
CA GLY A 513 29.63 -17.44 10.96
C GLY A 513 29.21 -16.00 11.20
N PHE A 514 28.09 -15.79 11.89
CA PHE A 514 27.45 -14.50 12.05
C PHE A 514 27.65 -13.94 13.45
N GLN A 515 27.90 -12.62 13.58
CA GLN A 515 27.91 -11.92 14.87
C GLN A 515 26.68 -11.01 14.96
N PRO A 516 25.55 -11.48 15.54
CA PRO A 516 24.27 -10.77 15.52
C PRO A 516 24.30 -9.39 16.17
N GLU A 517 25.23 -9.20 17.10
CA GLU A 517 25.41 -7.92 17.80
C GLU A 517 26.03 -6.85 16.91
N GLN A 518 26.86 -7.25 15.92
CA GLN A 518 27.56 -6.34 15.02
C GLN A 518 26.79 -6.12 13.71
N ASN A 519 26.02 -7.11 13.27
CA ASN A 519 25.32 -7.11 11.99
C ASN A 519 23.81 -7.34 12.18
N ARG A 520 23.19 -6.63 13.12
CA ARG A 520 21.79 -6.89 13.48
C ARG A 520 20.83 -6.73 12.30
N ALA A 521 21.04 -5.74 11.45
CA ALA A 521 20.24 -5.51 10.24
C ALA A 521 20.25 -6.73 9.31
N GLU A 522 21.43 -7.30 9.05
CA GLU A 522 21.60 -8.47 8.19
C GLU A 522 20.98 -9.73 8.82
N PHE A 523 21.06 -9.91 10.15
CA PHE A 523 20.33 -10.99 10.83
C PHE A 523 18.82 -10.86 10.66
N VAL A 524 18.28 -9.65 10.85
CA VAL A 524 16.84 -9.42 10.71
C VAL A 524 16.41 -9.63 9.26
N GLN A 525 17.18 -9.14 8.29
CA GLN A 525 16.90 -9.34 6.88
C GLN A 525 16.92 -10.82 6.48
N MET A 526 17.92 -11.58 6.96
CA MET A 526 17.99 -13.03 6.77
C MET A 526 16.76 -13.72 7.34
N PHE A 527 16.40 -13.42 8.58
CA PHE A 527 15.20 -13.99 9.21
C PHE A 527 13.92 -13.68 8.42
N MET A 528 13.75 -12.44 7.97
CA MET A 528 12.57 -12.04 7.19
C MET A 528 12.50 -12.73 5.83
N ASN A 529 13.65 -13.00 5.19
CA ASN A 529 13.72 -13.81 3.98
C ASN A 529 13.32 -15.26 4.25
N ASP A 530 13.91 -15.89 5.28
CA ASP A 530 13.57 -17.26 5.67
C ASP A 530 12.07 -17.40 6.00
N PHE A 531 11.49 -16.41 6.68
CA PHE A 531 10.06 -16.39 7.00
C PHE A 531 9.20 -16.34 5.73
N ARG A 532 9.49 -15.45 4.78
CA ARG A 532 8.76 -15.38 3.51
C ARG A 532 8.83 -16.68 2.73
N GLU A 533 10.04 -17.21 2.57
CA GLU A 533 10.29 -18.43 1.81
C GLU A 533 9.58 -19.62 2.44
N GLN A 534 9.78 -19.84 3.74
CA GLN A 534 9.34 -21.07 4.40
C GLN A 534 7.88 -21.02 4.87
N CYS A 535 7.37 -19.84 5.23
CA CYS A 535 6.05 -19.70 5.85
C CYS A 535 4.99 -19.11 4.93
N LEU A 536 5.38 -18.26 3.97
CA LEU A 536 4.46 -17.69 2.98
C LEU A 536 4.53 -18.42 1.63
N GLY A 537 5.57 -19.24 1.41
CA GLY A 537 5.82 -19.88 0.12
C GLY A 537 6.28 -18.88 -0.94
N VAL A 538 6.73 -17.69 -0.52
CA VAL A 538 7.19 -16.61 -1.39
C VAL A 538 8.70 -16.76 -1.53
N THR A 539 9.13 -17.40 -2.62
CA THR A 539 10.55 -17.59 -2.93
C THR A 539 11.18 -16.34 -3.56
N ASN A 540 10.35 -15.38 -3.98
CA ASN A 540 10.79 -14.12 -4.58
C ASN A 540 10.06 -12.92 -3.95
N VAL A 541 10.81 -11.98 -3.37
CA VAL A 541 10.28 -10.83 -2.59
C VAL A 541 9.29 -9.97 -3.39
N MET A 542 9.31 -10.08 -4.72
CA MET A 542 8.50 -9.28 -5.63
C MET A 542 7.09 -9.83 -5.90
N GLU A 543 6.76 -11.04 -5.46
CA GLU A 543 5.39 -11.58 -5.60
C GLU A 543 4.40 -10.95 -4.60
N MET A 544 4.86 -10.10 -3.68
CA MET A 544 4.05 -9.46 -2.63
C MET A 544 3.62 -8.01 -2.92
N GLN A 545 4.23 -7.35 -3.91
CA GLN A 545 3.89 -5.98 -4.34
C GLN A 545 3.01 -6.01 -5.59
#